data_AF-A0A9W9HND8-F1
#
_entry.id   AF-A0A9W9HND8-F1
#
_cell.length_a   1.000
_cell.length_b   1.000
_cell.length_c   1.000
_cell.angle_alpha   90.00
_cell.angle_beta   90.00
_cell.angle_gamma   90.00
#
_symmetry.space_group_name_H-M   'P 1'
#
loop_
_entity.id
_entity.type
_entity.pdbx_description
1 polymer ?
#
loop_
_entity_poly.entity_id
_entity_poly.type
_entity_poly.pdbx_seq_one_letter_code
_entity_poly.pdbx_strand_id
1 'polypeptide(L)'
;MFGAAIVLPVLLTAHLVYAAAVRPRLDNGVAKTPPMGWNTYNHYSCSPNETIVKSNAKALVDLGLADLGYRYVTTDCGWTVRDRTANGSLTWNETLFPNGFPALGEYIHGLGLLFGVYEDAGIRSCQINIQQAGSLYHEAQDAALFASWNIDALKYDNCFSDAATGYPNVNYAPSTSPSARYANMTKALAAQNRAVLFQICEWGVDFPALWAPLLGHT
;
A
#
# COMPACT_ATOMS: atom_id res chain seq x y z
N MET A 1 78.21 3.02 -26.72
CA MET A 1 77.11 2.25 -26.08
C MET A 1 75.89 3.14 -26.09
N PHE A 2 74.85 2.81 -26.86
CA PHE A 2 73.59 3.55 -26.86
C PHE A 2 72.53 2.67 -26.19
N GLY A 3 71.97 3.13 -25.06
CA GLY A 3 70.87 2.44 -24.38
C GLY A 3 69.53 2.85 -24.99
N ALA A 4 68.73 1.88 -25.44
CA ALA A 4 67.37 2.12 -25.88
C ALA A 4 66.43 2.16 -24.66
N ALA A 5 65.74 3.28 -24.46
CA ALA A 5 64.71 3.39 -23.43
C ALA A 5 63.41 2.73 -23.92
N ILE A 6 62.91 1.74 -23.18
CA ILE A 6 61.63 1.10 -23.45
C ILE A 6 60.53 1.93 -22.78
N VAL A 7 59.66 2.54 -23.58
CA VAL A 7 58.45 3.21 -23.10
C VAL A 7 57.29 2.23 -23.14
N LEU A 8 56.84 1.77 -21.98
CA LEU A 8 55.60 0.99 -21.86
C LEU A 8 54.38 1.92 -21.94
N PRO A 9 53.39 1.66 -22.80
CA PRO A 9 52.16 2.43 -22.83
C PRO A 9 51.27 2.05 -21.64
N VAL A 10 50.97 3.01 -20.77
CA VAL A 10 49.98 2.85 -19.70
C VAL A 10 48.58 2.94 -20.33
N LEU A 11 47.92 1.80 -20.50
CA LEU A 11 46.49 1.77 -20.88
C LEU A 11 45.65 2.25 -19.69
N LEU A 12 45.13 3.48 -19.78
CA LEU A 12 44.03 3.92 -18.92
C LEU A 12 42.75 3.16 -19.29
N THR A 13 42.38 2.16 -18.49
CA THR A 13 41.05 1.56 -18.53
C THR A 13 40.05 2.54 -17.92
N ALA A 14 39.34 3.28 -18.76
CA ALA A 14 38.24 4.13 -18.34
C ALA A 14 37.08 3.25 -17.81
N HIS A 15 37.01 3.08 -16.50
CA HIS A 15 35.86 2.46 -15.86
C HIS A 15 34.64 3.37 -15.96
N LEU A 16 33.79 3.11 -16.94
CA LEU A 16 32.44 3.67 -17.00
C LEU A 16 31.65 3.18 -15.79
N VAL A 17 31.61 4.00 -14.74
CA VAL A 17 30.69 3.82 -13.62
C VAL A 17 29.29 4.04 -14.17
N TYR A 18 28.61 2.95 -14.52
CA TYR A 18 27.22 2.98 -14.94
C TYR A 18 26.36 3.28 -13.72
N ALA A 19 26.18 4.57 -13.42
CA ALA A 19 25.24 5.02 -12.40
C ALA A 19 23.86 4.50 -12.81
N ALA A 20 23.32 3.54 -12.04
CA ALA A 20 21.99 3.00 -12.30
C ALA A 20 21.00 4.16 -12.29
N ALA A 21 20.35 4.41 -13.43
CA ALA A 21 19.38 5.47 -13.56
C ALA A 21 18.29 5.25 -12.50
N VAL A 22 18.12 6.23 -11.60
CA VAL A 22 17.08 6.20 -10.58
C VAL A 22 15.75 6.08 -11.30
N ARG A 23 15.06 4.93 -11.13
CA ARG A 23 13.77 4.72 -11.78
C ARG A 23 12.78 5.73 -11.18
N PRO A 24 12.10 6.56 -11.99
CA PRO A 24 11.06 7.43 -11.47
C PRO A 24 9.98 6.55 -10.83
N ARG A 25 9.56 6.93 -9.63
CA ARG A 25 8.42 6.27 -8.99
C ARG A 25 7.10 6.77 -9.59
N LEU A 26 5.97 6.18 -9.17
CA LEU A 26 4.65 6.74 -9.42
C LEU A 26 4.60 8.20 -8.90
N ASP A 27 4.35 9.12 -9.82
CA ASP A 27 4.23 10.56 -9.53
C ASP A 27 2.81 11.04 -9.87
N ASN A 28 1.92 10.89 -8.89
CA ASN A 28 0.59 11.48 -8.88
C ASN A 28 0.50 12.70 -7.92
N GLY A 29 1.66 13.22 -7.48
CA GLY A 29 1.77 14.33 -6.54
C GLY A 29 1.90 13.97 -5.05
N VAL A 30 1.59 12.74 -4.61
CA VAL A 30 1.69 12.33 -3.19
C VAL A 30 3.04 11.66 -2.84
N ALA A 31 3.31 11.48 -1.54
CA ALA A 31 4.50 10.80 -0.99
C ALA A 31 5.85 11.27 -1.58
N LYS A 32 6.02 12.59 -1.75
CA LYS A 32 7.29 13.20 -2.18
C LYS A 32 8.46 12.84 -1.24
N THR A 33 8.17 12.72 0.04
CA THR A 33 8.99 12.08 1.08
C THR A 33 8.28 10.79 1.56
N PRO A 34 8.97 9.88 2.28
CA PRO A 34 8.32 8.75 2.94
C PRO A 34 7.10 9.22 3.76
N PRO A 35 5.94 8.57 3.65
CA PRO A 35 4.74 8.94 4.39
C PRO A 35 4.90 8.63 5.88
N MET A 36 4.32 9.49 6.71
CA MET A 36 4.36 9.38 8.18
C MET A 36 2.94 9.32 8.73
N GLY A 37 2.70 8.43 9.68
CA GLY A 37 1.36 8.19 10.22
C GLY A 37 1.32 7.02 11.19
N TRP A 38 0.12 6.50 11.38
CA TRP A 38 -0.21 5.41 12.30
C TRP A 38 -1.11 4.38 11.61
N ASN A 39 -0.96 3.12 12.01
CA ASN A 39 -1.71 1.99 11.49
C ASN A 39 -2.13 1.09 12.67
N THR A 40 -3.35 0.54 12.63
CA THR A 40 -3.92 -0.23 13.74
C THR A 40 -3.18 -1.54 14.06
N TYR A 41 -2.54 -2.17 13.07
CA TYR A 41 -2.16 -3.59 13.10
C TYR A 41 -1.24 -3.98 14.26
N ASN A 42 -0.13 -3.26 14.46
CA ASN A 42 0.91 -3.69 15.40
C ASN A 42 0.46 -3.72 16.88
N HIS A 43 -0.63 -3.03 17.23
CA HIS A 43 -1.19 -3.04 18.59
C HIS A 43 -2.53 -3.77 18.67
N TYR A 44 -3.40 -3.61 17.66
CA TYR A 44 -4.77 -4.14 17.68
C TYR A 44 -4.98 -5.38 16.80
N SER A 45 -3.95 -5.83 16.06
CA SER A 45 -4.06 -6.90 15.04
C SER A 45 -5.24 -6.64 14.10
N CYS A 46 -5.92 -7.70 13.63
CA CYS A 46 -7.17 -7.59 12.88
C CYS A 46 -8.41 -7.44 13.79
N SER A 47 -8.31 -6.63 14.85
CA SER A 47 -9.44 -6.31 15.76
C SER A 47 -9.57 -4.80 16.10
N PRO A 48 -9.43 -3.86 15.13
CA PRO A 48 -9.77 -2.47 15.36
C PRO A 48 -11.29 -2.27 15.48
N ASN A 49 -11.69 -1.13 16.05
CA ASN A 49 -13.05 -0.62 16.00
C ASN A 49 -13.03 0.91 15.87
N GLU A 50 -14.18 1.53 15.61
CA GLU A 50 -14.28 2.96 15.35
C GLU A 50 -13.76 3.82 16.51
N THR A 51 -14.05 3.43 17.76
CA THR A 51 -13.57 4.13 18.97
C THR A 51 -12.04 4.08 19.08
N ILE A 52 -11.44 2.94 18.76
CA ILE A 52 -9.98 2.75 18.73
C ILE A 52 -9.35 3.67 17.68
N VAL A 53 -9.87 3.68 16.45
CA VAL A 53 -9.32 4.52 15.37
C VAL A 53 -9.49 6.00 15.69
N LYS A 54 -10.68 6.44 16.15
CA LYS A 54 -10.95 7.83 16.52
C LYS A 54 -10.07 8.33 17.67
N SER A 55 -9.89 7.52 18.71
CA SER A 55 -9.04 7.90 19.86
C SER A 55 -7.55 8.00 19.50
N ASN A 56 -7.02 7.07 18.70
CA ASN A 56 -5.63 7.14 18.23
C ASN A 56 -5.42 8.31 17.24
N ALA A 57 -6.36 8.57 16.35
CA ALA A 57 -6.33 9.74 15.47
C ALA A 57 -6.29 11.05 16.28
N LYS A 58 -7.16 11.19 17.29
CA LYS A 58 -7.13 12.36 18.18
C LYS A 58 -5.81 12.47 18.95
N ALA A 59 -5.25 11.36 19.41
CA ALA A 59 -3.97 11.33 20.12
C ALA A 59 -2.79 11.81 19.26
N LEU A 60 -2.78 11.58 17.93
CA LEU A 60 -1.77 12.16 17.04
C LEU A 60 -1.78 13.69 17.09
N VAL A 61 -2.96 14.31 17.16
CA VAL A 61 -3.11 15.77 17.28
C VAL A 61 -2.76 16.25 18.69
N ASP A 62 -3.38 15.65 19.72
CA ASP A 62 -3.23 16.07 21.12
C ASP A 62 -1.78 15.99 21.62
N LEU A 63 -0.99 15.04 21.10
CA LEU A 63 0.42 14.85 21.43
C LEU A 63 1.40 15.61 20.50
N GLY A 64 0.88 16.41 19.55
CA GLY A 64 1.69 17.18 18.59
C GLY A 64 2.40 16.33 17.52
N LEU A 65 2.16 15.02 17.46
CA LEU A 65 2.75 14.13 16.44
C LEU A 65 2.27 14.49 15.03
N ALA A 66 1.03 14.95 14.90
CA ALA A 66 0.48 15.48 13.66
C ALA A 66 1.38 16.61 13.10
N ASP A 67 1.78 17.56 13.94
CA ASP A 67 2.62 18.71 13.55
C ASP A 67 4.05 18.31 13.19
N LEU A 68 4.54 17.19 13.73
CA LEU A 68 5.80 16.56 13.33
C LEU A 68 5.71 15.75 12.03
N GLY A 69 4.53 15.65 11.41
CA GLY A 69 4.32 15.03 10.10
C GLY A 69 3.52 13.74 10.10
N TYR A 70 3.17 13.17 11.26
CA TYR A 70 2.38 11.94 11.37
C TYR A 70 0.89 12.23 11.05
N ARG A 71 0.57 12.34 9.76
CA ARG A 71 -0.77 12.75 9.29
C ARG A 71 -1.64 11.57 8.81
N TYR A 72 -1.08 10.44 8.34
CA TYR A 72 -1.90 9.30 7.87
C TYR A 72 -2.43 8.44 9.04
N VAL A 73 -3.71 8.05 8.99
CA VAL A 73 -4.38 7.15 9.95
C VAL A 73 -4.99 6.00 9.17
N THR A 74 -4.36 4.83 9.21
CA THR A 74 -4.78 3.65 8.43
C THR A 74 -5.47 2.62 9.31
N THR A 75 -6.73 2.30 8.99
CA THR A 75 -7.39 1.10 9.54
C THR A 75 -6.93 -0.11 8.75
N ASP A 76 -6.21 -1.01 9.41
CA ASP A 76 -5.72 -2.26 8.84
C ASP A 76 -6.81 -3.36 8.81
N CYS A 77 -6.45 -4.62 8.60
CA CYS A 77 -7.38 -5.77 8.59
C CYS A 77 -8.38 -5.79 9.78
N GLY A 78 -9.49 -6.54 9.62
CA GLY A 78 -10.55 -6.60 10.64
C GLY A 78 -11.73 -5.65 10.43
N TRP A 79 -11.66 -4.75 9.44
CA TRP A 79 -12.76 -3.81 9.17
C TRP A 79 -13.86 -4.35 8.25
N THR A 80 -13.51 -5.10 7.22
CA THR A 80 -14.43 -5.76 6.26
C THR A 80 -15.24 -6.91 6.88
N VAL A 81 -16.29 -7.34 6.19
CA VAL A 81 -16.97 -8.63 6.46
C VAL A 81 -16.45 -9.75 5.53
N ARG A 82 -16.89 -11.00 5.77
CA ARG A 82 -16.52 -12.18 4.96
C ARG A 82 -16.91 -12.04 3.49
N ASP A 83 -18.15 -11.63 3.23
CA ASP A 83 -18.75 -11.67 1.90
C ASP A 83 -19.03 -10.26 1.39
N ARG A 84 -18.79 -10.03 0.09
CA ARG A 84 -19.26 -8.82 -0.60
C ARG A 84 -20.78 -8.73 -0.54
N THR A 85 -21.31 -7.51 -0.64
CA THR A 85 -22.76 -7.30 -0.73
C THR A 85 -23.31 -7.87 -2.05
N ALA A 86 -24.64 -7.92 -2.19
CA ALA A 86 -25.30 -8.50 -3.37
C ALA A 86 -24.93 -7.82 -4.72
N ASN A 87 -24.37 -6.61 -4.71
CA ASN A 87 -23.87 -5.92 -5.91
C ASN A 87 -22.35 -6.05 -6.11
N GLY A 88 -21.67 -6.89 -5.32
CA GLY A 88 -20.23 -7.11 -5.38
C GLY A 88 -19.38 -6.11 -4.61
N SER A 89 -19.95 -5.09 -3.95
CA SER A 89 -19.16 -4.11 -3.20
C SER A 89 -18.64 -4.68 -1.87
N LEU A 90 -17.47 -4.22 -1.44
CA LEU A 90 -17.03 -4.38 -0.04
C LEU A 90 -18.01 -3.67 0.91
N THR A 91 -18.09 -4.16 2.15
CA THR A 91 -18.76 -3.47 3.26
C THR A 91 -18.04 -3.77 4.57
N TRP A 92 -18.25 -2.91 5.56
CA TRP A 92 -17.61 -2.97 6.88
C TRP A 92 -18.45 -3.76 7.89
N ASN A 93 -17.82 -4.17 8.99
CA ASN A 93 -18.50 -4.74 10.14
C ASN A 93 -19.18 -3.62 10.95
N GLU A 94 -20.49 -3.45 10.79
CA GLU A 94 -21.31 -2.43 11.47
C GLU A 94 -21.29 -2.53 13.00
N THR A 95 -20.95 -3.69 13.59
CA THR A 95 -20.78 -3.80 15.06
C THR A 95 -19.47 -3.16 15.53
N LEU A 96 -18.43 -3.16 14.70
CA LEU A 96 -17.14 -2.53 15.00
C LEU A 96 -17.06 -1.09 14.49
N PHE A 97 -17.78 -0.77 13.41
CA PHE A 97 -17.81 0.52 12.73
C PHE A 97 -19.26 0.98 12.50
N PRO A 98 -20.01 1.33 13.57
CA PRO A 98 -21.44 1.64 13.49
C PRO A 98 -21.78 2.87 12.64
N ASN A 99 -20.87 3.84 12.51
CA ASN A 99 -21.07 5.00 11.62
C ASN A 99 -20.46 4.79 10.22
N GLY A 100 -19.76 3.67 10.01
CA GLY A 100 -19.14 3.32 8.74
C GLY A 100 -17.89 4.12 8.36
N PHE A 101 -17.29 3.70 7.26
CA PHE A 101 -16.03 4.26 6.76
C PHE A 101 -16.13 5.71 6.23
N PRO A 102 -17.23 6.16 5.59
CA PRO A 102 -17.40 7.57 5.23
C PRO A 102 -17.31 8.52 6.44
N ALA A 103 -18.08 8.26 7.50
CA ALA A 103 -18.10 9.12 8.70
C ALA A 103 -16.80 9.02 9.52
N LEU A 104 -16.08 7.89 9.44
CA LEU A 104 -14.73 7.76 9.99
C LEU A 104 -13.72 8.63 9.22
N GLY A 105 -13.79 8.65 7.89
CA GLY A 105 -12.99 9.52 7.04
C GLY A 105 -13.24 11.00 7.33
N GLU A 106 -14.51 11.43 7.36
CA GLU A 106 -14.90 12.81 7.72
C GLU A 106 -14.36 13.23 9.08
N TYR A 107 -14.41 12.35 10.09
CA TYR A 107 -13.84 12.62 11.41
C TYR A 107 -12.30 12.80 11.36
N ILE A 108 -11.59 11.93 10.63
CA ILE A 108 -10.13 12.00 10.49
C ILE A 108 -9.72 13.27 9.73
N HIS A 109 -10.42 13.63 8.65
CA HIS A 109 -10.22 14.89 7.93
C HIS A 109 -10.52 16.11 8.81
N GLY A 110 -11.54 16.03 9.67
CA GLY A 110 -11.87 17.08 10.65
C GLY A 110 -10.78 17.33 11.69
N LEU A 111 -9.86 16.38 11.91
CA LEU A 111 -8.65 16.53 12.72
C LEU A 111 -7.45 17.09 11.94
N GLY A 112 -7.59 17.37 10.64
CA GLY A 112 -6.47 17.73 9.77
C GLY A 112 -5.51 16.57 9.50
N LEU A 113 -6.02 15.33 9.57
CA LEU A 113 -5.31 14.09 9.28
C LEU A 113 -5.80 13.49 7.95
N LEU A 114 -5.15 12.43 7.49
CA LEU A 114 -5.37 11.76 6.20
C LEU A 114 -5.87 10.33 6.44
N PHE A 115 -6.95 9.93 5.76
CA PHE A 115 -7.67 8.68 6.01
C PHE A 115 -7.11 7.52 5.16
N GLY A 116 -6.60 6.48 5.82
CA GLY A 116 -6.10 5.27 5.17
C GLY A 116 -7.00 4.06 5.39
N VAL A 117 -7.07 3.20 4.38
CA VAL A 117 -7.71 1.89 4.46
C VAL A 117 -6.74 0.78 4.03
N TYR A 118 -7.07 -0.45 4.39
CA TYR A 118 -6.37 -1.66 4.01
C TYR A 118 -7.23 -2.52 3.11
N GLU A 119 -6.64 -3.13 2.09
CA GLU A 119 -7.25 -4.25 1.37
C GLU A 119 -6.18 -5.18 0.77
N ASP A 120 -6.58 -6.22 0.03
CA ASP A 120 -5.68 -7.27 -0.45
C ASP A 120 -5.74 -7.47 -1.98
N ALA A 121 -4.59 -7.69 -2.60
CA ALA A 121 -4.43 -8.05 -4.01
C ALA A 121 -4.75 -9.54 -4.31
N GLY A 122 -5.37 -10.28 -3.38
CA GLY A 122 -5.95 -11.61 -3.57
C GLY A 122 -7.47 -11.67 -3.43
N ILE A 123 -8.03 -12.88 -3.47
CA ILE A 123 -9.50 -13.09 -3.37
C ILE A 123 -10.03 -12.99 -1.93
N ARG A 124 -9.14 -12.92 -0.94
CA ARG A 124 -9.41 -12.81 0.49
C ARG A 124 -8.32 -11.97 1.14
N SER A 125 -8.65 -11.24 2.20
CA SER A 125 -7.66 -10.54 3.02
C SER A 125 -6.81 -11.53 3.84
N CYS A 126 -5.67 -11.07 4.35
CA CYS A 126 -4.81 -11.85 5.24
C CYS A 126 -5.47 -12.35 6.54
N GLN A 127 -6.69 -11.92 6.91
CA GLN A 127 -7.37 -12.39 8.11
C GLN A 127 -7.97 -13.81 7.93
N ILE A 128 -7.12 -14.82 8.03
CA ILE A 128 -7.45 -16.24 7.79
C ILE A 128 -8.63 -16.78 8.63
N ASN A 129 -8.88 -16.24 9.82
CA ASN A 129 -9.93 -16.74 10.73
C ASN A 129 -11.35 -16.33 10.30
N ILE A 130 -11.50 -15.20 9.59
CA ILE A 130 -12.79 -14.68 9.15
C ILE A 130 -12.93 -14.78 7.62
N GLN A 131 -11.81 -14.88 6.89
CA GLN A 131 -11.74 -14.90 5.42
C GLN A 131 -12.52 -13.72 4.81
N GLN A 132 -12.14 -12.51 5.20
CA GLN A 132 -12.73 -11.29 4.65
C GLN A 132 -12.50 -11.22 3.13
N ALA A 133 -13.43 -10.62 2.40
CA ALA A 133 -13.29 -10.46 0.95
C ALA A 133 -12.04 -9.65 0.60
N GLY A 134 -11.25 -10.14 -0.36
CA GLY A 134 -10.12 -9.40 -0.96
C GLY A 134 -10.55 -8.70 -2.26
N SER A 135 -9.68 -7.86 -2.82
CA SER A 135 -9.99 -6.96 -3.94
C SER A 135 -9.59 -7.48 -5.33
N LEU A 136 -8.98 -8.67 -5.45
CA LEU A 136 -8.63 -9.25 -6.76
C LEU A 136 -9.89 -9.51 -7.61
N TYR A 137 -9.84 -9.09 -8.87
CA TYR A 137 -10.95 -9.07 -9.85
C TYR A 137 -12.04 -8.01 -9.58
N HIS A 138 -11.91 -7.20 -8.53
CA HIS A 138 -12.84 -6.13 -8.17
C HIS A 138 -12.15 -4.75 -8.13
N GLU A 139 -10.91 -4.63 -8.60
CA GLU A 139 -10.04 -3.46 -8.40
C GLU A 139 -10.71 -2.13 -8.82
N ALA A 140 -11.41 -2.12 -9.95
CA ALA A 140 -12.13 -0.94 -10.45
C ALA A 140 -13.37 -0.57 -9.61
N GLN A 141 -14.08 -1.55 -9.06
CA GLN A 141 -15.23 -1.34 -8.19
C GLN A 141 -14.78 -0.83 -6.82
N ASP A 142 -13.74 -1.44 -6.26
CA ASP A 142 -13.24 -1.10 -4.93
C ASP A 142 -12.51 0.26 -4.93
N ALA A 143 -11.73 0.58 -5.96
CA ALA A 143 -11.13 1.92 -6.11
C ALA A 143 -12.19 3.03 -6.18
N ALA A 144 -13.31 2.81 -6.87
CA ALA A 144 -14.43 3.74 -6.92
C ALA A 144 -15.15 3.86 -5.56
N LEU A 145 -15.32 2.73 -4.85
CA LEU A 145 -15.87 2.71 -3.50
C LEU A 145 -14.99 3.49 -2.51
N PHE A 146 -13.67 3.25 -2.52
CA PHE A 146 -12.73 3.97 -1.67
C PHE A 146 -12.66 5.47 -2.00
N ALA A 147 -12.73 5.84 -3.28
CA ALA A 147 -12.86 7.24 -3.69
C ALA A 147 -14.15 7.88 -3.16
N SER A 148 -15.27 7.14 -3.12
CA SER A 148 -16.52 7.62 -2.51
C SER A 148 -16.43 7.86 -1.00
N TRP A 149 -15.46 7.24 -0.33
CA TRP A 149 -15.14 7.45 1.10
C TRP A 149 -14.04 8.50 1.33
N ASN A 150 -13.60 9.18 0.27
CA ASN A 150 -12.54 10.20 0.27
C ASN A 150 -11.19 9.73 0.85
N ILE A 151 -10.81 8.46 0.68
CA ILE A 151 -9.53 7.96 1.22
C ILE A 151 -8.32 8.75 0.69
N ASP A 152 -7.27 8.80 1.50
CA ASP A 152 -5.97 9.36 1.17
C ASP A 152 -4.89 8.29 0.99
N ALA A 153 -5.08 7.10 1.55
CA ALA A 153 -4.14 5.99 1.45
C ALA A 153 -4.83 4.62 1.33
N LEU A 154 -4.21 3.72 0.57
CA LEU A 154 -4.55 2.31 0.48
C LEU A 154 -3.28 1.49 0.73
N LYS A 155 -3.24 0.73 1.83
CA LYS A 155 -2.31 -0.39 2.01
C LYS A 155 -2.89 -1.60 1.28
N TYR A 156 -2.10 -2.22 0.41
CA TYR A 156 -2.58 -3.29 -0.48
C TYR A 156 -1.71 -4.54 -0.36
N ASP A 157 -2.25 -5.55 0.33
CA ASP A 157 -1.56 -6.78 0.74
C ASP A 157 -1.53 -7.85 -0.36
N ASN A 158 -0.99 -9.03 -0.05
CA ASN A 158 -0.71 -10.08 -1.03
C ASN A 158 -1.19 -11.50 -0.62
N CYS A 159 -2.09 -11.62 0.37
CA CYS A 159 -2.60 -12.93 0.78
C CYS A 159 -3.60 -13.49 -0.24
N PHE A 160 -3.71 -14.82 -0.34
CA PHE A 160 -4.66 -15.50 -1.25
C PHE A 160 -4.59 -15.01 -2.71
N SER A 161 -3.41 -14.57 -3.14
CA SER A 161 -3.14 -14.07 -4.50
C SER A 161 -3.30 -15.12 -5.58
N ASP A 162 -3.11 -16.39 -5.21
CA ASP A 162 -3.45 -17.54 -6.02
C ASP A 162 -4.59 -18.31 -5.31
N ALA A 163 -5.80 -18.12 -5.83
CA ALA A 163 -7.02 -18.74 -5.33
C ALA A 163 -6.94 -20.28 -5.28
N ALA A 164 -6.11 -20.92 -6.09
CA ALA A 164 -5.96 -22.38 -6.11
C ALA A 164 -5.10 -22.91 -4.95
N THR A 165 -4.27 -22.07 -4.32
CA THR A 165 -3.36 -22.49 -3.23
C THR A 165 -4.00 -22.45 -1.85
N GLY A 166 -5.06 -21.65 -1.66
CA GLY A 166 -5.75 -21.50 -0.37
C GLY A 166 -4.91 -20.88 0.75
N TYR A 167 -3.77 -20.25 0.43
CA TYR A 167 -2.83 -19.70 1.41
C TYR A 167 -2.16 -18.40 0.91
N PRO A 168 -1.64 -17.53 1.80
CA PRO A 168 -0.78 -16.41 1.41
C PRO A 168 0.44 -16.83 0.56
N ASN A 169 0.69 -16.14 -0.55
CA ASN A 169 1.83 -16.44 -1.43
C ASN A 169 3.11 -15.80 -0.91
N VAL A 170 3.73 -16.45 0.07
CA VAL A 170 5.01 -16.05 0.67
C VAL A 170 6.22 -16.61 -0.08
N ASN A 171 6.04 -17.20 -1.27
CA ASN A 171 7.16 -17.69 -2.07
C ASN A 171 7.89 -16.51 -2.72
N TYR A 172 9.12 -16.27 -2.28
CA TYR A 172 10.00 -15.20 -2.78
C TYR A 172 10.23 -15.24 -4.31
N ALA A 173 10.22 -16.43 -4.91
CA ALA A 173 10.34 -16.64 -6.35
C ALA A 173 9.07 -17.35 -6.87
N PRO A 174 7.94 -16.63 -7.02
CA PRO A 174 6.66 -17.22 -7.41
C PRO A 174 6.68 -17.59 -8.90
N SER A 175 5.83 -18.54 -9.29
CA SER A 175 5.61 -18.88 -10.71
C SER A 175 4.96 -17.74 -11.50
N THR A 176 4.22 -16.86 -10.82
CA THR A 176 3.54 -15.70 -11.37
C THR A 176 3.87 -14.46 -10.52
N SER A 177 4.42 -13.43 -11.17
CA SER A 177 4.74 -12.16 -10.53
C SER A 177 3.51 -11.48 -9.90
N PRO A 178 3.62 -10.87 -8.71
CA PRO A 178 2.56 -10.03 -8.15
C PRO A 178 2.34 -8.73 -8.94
N SER A 179 3.33 -8.27 -9.72
CA SER A 179 3.36 -6.95 -10.37
C SER A 179 2.10 -6.62 -11.18
N ALA A 180 1.55 -7.60 -11.91
CA ALA A 180 0.34 -7.39 -12.72
C ALA A 180 -0.92 -7.08 -11.88
N ARG A 181 -1.07 -7.69 -10.70
CA ARG A 181 -2.20 -7.43 -9.79
C ARG A 181 -2.09 -6.05 -9.15
N TYR A 182 -0.89 -5.66 -8.75
CA TYR A 182 -0.63 -4.29 -8.29
C TYR A 182 -0.91 -3.27 -9.39
N ALA A 183 -0.52 -3.55 -10.65
CA ALA A 183 -0.78 -2.65 -11.78
C ALA A 183 -2.28 -2.45 -12.07
N ASN A 184 -3.12 -3.48 -11.86
CA ASN A 184 -4.57 -3.34 -11.97
C ASN A 184 -5.11 -2.32 -10.96
N MET A 185 -4.73 -2.45 -9.68
CA MET A 185 -5.16 -1.50 -8.63
C MET A 185 -4.55 -0.10 -8.83
N THR A 186 -3.29 0.01 -9.24
CA THR A 186 -2.68 1.30 -9.64
C THR A 186 -3.52 2.00 -10.71
N LYS A 187 -3.93 1.28 -11.76
CA LYS A 187 -4.76 1.80 -12.84
C LYS A 187 -6.17 2.16 -12.36
N ALA A 188 -6.76 1.36 -11.47
CA ALA A 188 -8.07 1.59 -10.90
C ALA A 188 -8.11 2.85 -10.02
N LEU A 189 -7.10 3.07 -9.18
CA LEU A 189 -6.91 4.30 -8.39
C LEU A 189 -6.66 5.52 -9.28
N ALA A 190 -5.81 5.39 -10.31
CA ALA A 190 -5.51 6.48 -11.25
C ALA A 190 -6.71 6.91 -12.12
N ALA A 191 -7.77 6.11 -12.18
CA ALA A 191 -9.03 6.46 -12.83
C ALA A 191 -9.97 7.31 -11.94
N GLN A 192 -9.64 7.51 -10.67
CA GLN A 192 -10.45 8.29 -9.72
C GLN A 192 -10.00 9.76 -9.67
N ASN A 193 -10.92 10.66 -9.34
CA ASN A 193 -10.65 12.10 -9.25
C ASN A 193 -9.88 12.53 -7.98
N ARG A 194 -9.16 11.61 -7.33
CA ARG A 194 -8.39 11.85 -6.09
C ARG A 194 -7.10 11.05 -6.13
N ALA A 195 -5.97 11.71 -5.88
CA ALA A 195 -4.69 11.02 -5.72
C ALA A 195 -4.67 10.27 -4.38
N VAL A 196 -4.34 8.97 -4.43
CA VAL A 196 -4.26 8.08 -3.26
C VAL A 196 -2.81 7.64 -3.07
N LEU A 197 -2.35 7.65 -1.82
CA LEU A 197 -1.12 7.00 -1.40
C LEU A 197 -1.30 5.49 -1.48
N PHE A 198 -0.89 4.90 -2.59
CA PHE A 198 -0.87 3.46 -2.77
C PHE A 198 0.41 2.86 -2.17
N GLN A 199 0.24 1.97 -1.19
CA GLN A 199 1.31 1.27 -0.47
C GLN A 199 1.27 -0.22 -0.81
N ILE A 200 2.35 -0.73 -1.37
CA ILE A 200 2.48 -2.07 -1.91
C ILE A 200 3.03 -2.99 -0.81
N CYS A 201 2.23 -3.95 -0.36
CA CYS A 201 2.58 -4.87 0.73
C CYS A 201 2.69 -6.31 0.19
N GLU A 202 3.80 -6.61 -0.49
CA GLU A 202 4.07 -7.92 -1.11
C GLU A 202 5.17 -8.74 -0.43
N TRP A 203 5.80 -8.18 0.61
CA TRP A 203 6.78 -8.83 1.48
C TRP A 203 8.14 -9.20 0.84
N GLY A 204 8.53 -8.53 -0.25
CA GLY A 204 9.79 -8.79 -0.98
C GLY A 204 9.68 -9.81 -2.12
N VAL A 205 8.50 -10.38 -2.35
CA VAL A 205 8.19 -11.38 -3.39
C VAL A 205 8.48 -10.83 -4.79
N ASP A 206 9.26 -11.58 -5.58
CA ASP A 206 9.64 -11.23 -6.95
C ASP A 206 10.39 -9.88 -7.06
N PHE A 207 11.27 -9.60 -6.10
CA PHE A 207 12.19 -8.45 -6.11
C PHE A 207 11.50 -7.09 -6.41
N PRO A 208 10.60 -6.61 -5.54
CA PRO A 208 9.74 -5.43 -5.78
C PRO A 208 10.48 -4.18 -6.21
N ALA A 209 11.73 -3.97 -5.75
CA ALA A 209 12.57 -2.84 -6.16
C ALA A 209 12.75 -2.70 -7.69
N LEU A 210 12.53 -3.77 -8.46
CA LEU A 210 12.60 -3.74 -9.93
C LEU A 210 11.32 -3.22 -10.60
N TRP A 211 10.14 -3.37 -9.98
CA TRP A 211 8.85 -3.09 -10.62
C TRP A 211 7.90 -2.20 -9.80
N ALA A 212 7.87 -2.36 -8.47
CA ALA A 212 6.95 -1.66 -7.57
C ALA A 212 7.06 -0.12 -7.61
N PRO A 213 8.25 0.51 -7.79
CA PRO A 213 8.34 1.96 -7.89
C PRO A 213 7.45 2.57 -8.98
N LEU A 214 7.26 1.89 -10.12
CA LEU A 214 6.40 2.39 -11.21
C LEU A 214 4.90 2.29 -10.90
N LEU A 215 4.52 1.52 -9.86
CA LEU A 215 3.14 1.16 -9.56
C LEU A 215 2.64 1.76 -8.24
N GLY A 216 3.50 2.00 -7.26
CA GLY A 216 3.15 2.53 -5.94
C GLY A 216 4.19 3.49 -5.37
N HIS A 217 4.01 3.89 -4.11
CA HIS A 217 4.83 4.93 -3.47
C HIS A 217 5.74 4.41 -2.35
N THR A 218 5.33 3.31 -1.70
CA THR A 218 6.03 2.63 -0.61
C THR A 218 5.81 1.14 -0.73
#